data_AF-A0A3G3C727-F1
#
_entry.id   AF-A0A3G3C727-F1
#
_cell.length_a   1.000
_cell.length_b   1.000
_cell.length_c   1.000
_cell.angle_alpha   90.00
_cell.angle_beta   90.00
_cell.angle_gamma   90.00
#
_symmetry.space_group_name_H-M   'P 1'
#
loop_
_entity.id
_entity.type
_entity.pdbx_description
1 polymer ?
#
loop_
_entity_poly.entity_id
_entity_poly.type
_entity_poly.pdbx_seq_one_letter_code
_entity_poly.pdbx_strand_id
1 'polypeptide(L)'
;MSSFEWGVVYFVGVGGFATLLLFLAKKLGKKGRANMYAASAFECGFQAMSNARTPFSLKFYIVALVFLVFDVELILIFPYFCGVVPSPWTPLCLFCFMVVLLAGLIHECNEGAIEWQ
;
A
#
# COMPACT_ATOMS: atom_id res chain seq x y z
N MET A 1 4.82 -32.51 -1.17
CA MET A 1 4.32 -31.18 -1.58
C MET A 1 5.28 -30.13 -1.04
N SER A 2 5.81 -29.25 -1.88
CA SER A 2 6.75 -28.20 -1.45
C SER A 2 6.02 -27.11 -0.67
N SER A 3 6.75 -26.32 0.14
CA SER A 3 6.19 -25.19 0.90
C SER A 3 5.48 -24.16 0.01
N PHE A 4 5.85 -24.07 -1.26
CA PHE A 4 5.18 -23.25 -2.26
C PHE A 4 3.73 -23.68 -2.52
N GLU A 5 3.50 -24.99 -2.65
CA GLU A 5 2.16 -25.55 -2.90
C GLU A 5 1.19 -25.21 -1.76
N TRP A 6 1.64 -25.25 -0.50
CA TRP A 6 0.84 -24.85 0.66
C TRP A 6 0.49 -23.36 0.64
N GLY A 7 1.41 -22.50 0.18
CA GLY A 7 1.15 -21.08 -0.01
C GLY A 7 0.06 -20.83 -1.05
N VAL A 8 0.10 -21.56 -2.17
CA VAL A 8 -0.93 -21.49 -3.22
C VAL A 8 -2.28 -21.96 -2.69
N VAL A 9 -2.32 -23.10 -2.00
CA VAL A 9 -3.56 -23.63 -1.39
C VAL A 9 -4.15 -22.65 -0.40
N TYR A 10 -3.33 -22.02 0.45
CA TYR A 10 -3.79 -21.02 1.41
C TYR A 10 -4.38 -19.78 0.71
N PHE A 11 -3.68 -19.23 -0.29
CA PHE A 11 -4.14 -18.05 -1.01
C PHE A 11 -5.48 -18.30 -1.73
N VAL A 12 -5.59 -19.44 -2.42
CA VAL A 12 -6.83 -19.86 -3.09
C VAL A 12 -7.94 -20.10 -2.08
N GLY A 13 -7.63 -20.71 -0.93
CA GLY A 13 -8.58 -20.96 0.15
C GLY A 13 -9.17 -19.66 0.71
N VAL A 14 -8.33 -18.67 1.02
CA VAL A 14 -8.76 -17.36 1.55
C VAL A 14 -9.59 -16.60 0.51
N GLY A 15 -9.15 -16.56 -0.76
CA GLY A 15 -9.90 -15.92 -1.84
C GLY A 15 -11.26 -16.60 -2.09
N GLY A 16 -11.30 -17.93 -2.07
CA GLY A 16 -12.54 -18.71 -2.17
C GLY A 16 -13.50 -18.44 -1.01
N PHE A 17 -12.98 -18.33 0.21
CA PHE A 17 -13.80 -18.02 1.38
C PHE A 17 -14.40 -16.60 1.31
N ALA A 18 -13.60 -15.59 0.93
CA ALA A 18 -14.09 -14.22 0.79
C ALA A 18 -15.21 -14.11 -0.27
N THR A 19 -15.05 -14.78 -1.41
CA THR A 19 -16.07 -14.80 -2.47
C THR A 19 -17.35 -15.55 -2.04
N LEU A 20 -17.22 -16.65 -1.31
CA LEU A 20 -18.36 -17.37 -0.73
C LEU A 20 -19.15 -16.48 0.25
N LEU A 21 -18.46 -15.75 1.14
CA LEU A 21 -19.11 -14.82 2.07
C LEU A 21 -19.87 -13.72 1.32
N LEU A 22 -19.27 -13.13 0.28
CA LEU A 22 -19.94 -12.13 -0.55
C LEU A 22 -21.16 -12.71 -1.29
N PHE A 23 -21.07 -13.95 -1.77
CA PHE A 23 -22.18 -14.62 -2.43
C PHE A 23 -23.35 -14.89 -1.46
N LEU A 24 -23.04 -15.39 -0.27
CA LEU A 24 -24.04 -15.62 0.79
C LEU A 24 -24.68 -14.29 1.23
N ALA A 25 -23.90 -13.23 1.42
CA ALA A 25 -24.42 -11.91 1.77
C ALA A 25 -25.40 -11.38 0.72
N LYS A 26 -25.09 -11.53 -0.58
CA LYS A 26 -25.99 -11.14 -1.67
C LYS A 26 -27.26 -11.98 -1.73
N LYS A 27 -27.19 -13.29 -1.43
CA LYS A 27 -28.34 -14.20 -1.49
C LYS A 27 -29.28 -14.04 -0.29
N LEU A 28 -28.72 -13.82 0.90
CA LEU A 28 -29.46 -13.63 2.15
C LEU A 28 -29.95 -12.19 2.33
N GLY A 29 -29.32 -11.22 1.67
CA GLY A 29 -29.71 -9.82 1.71
C GLY A 29 -31.12 -9.59 1.17
N LYS A 30 -31.96 -8.88 1.95
CA LYS A 30 -33.28 -8.45 1.49
C LYS A 30 -33.10 -7.44 0.35
N LYS A 31 -33.60 -7.75 -0.84
CA LYS A 31 -33.70 -6.78 -1.94
C LYS A 31 -34.79 -5.77 -1.61
N GLY A 32 -34.39 -4.60 -1.10
CA GLY A 32 -35.27 -3.43 -1.01
C GLY A 32 -35.60 -2.86 -2.39
N ARG A 33 -36.67 -2.06 -2.50
CA ARG A 33 -36.95 -1.27 -3.70
C ARG A 33 -35.73 -0.38 -3.99
N ALA A 34 -35.24 -0.41 -5.23
CA ALA A 34 -34.14 0.44 -5.66
C ALA A 34 -34.60 1.90 -5.65
N ASN A 35 -34.38 2.60 -4.53
CA ASN A 35 -34.66 4.02 -4.41
C ASN A 35 -33.43 4.80 -4.87
N MET A 36 -33.62 5.81 -5.72
CA MET A 36 -32.54 6.64 -6.25
C MET A 36 -31.72 7.31 -5.12
N TYR A 37 -32.35 7.64 -3.99
CA TYR A 37 -31.70 8.18 -2.78
C TYR A 37 -30.83 7.16 -2.02
N ALA A 38 -31.15 5.86 -2.11
CA ALA A 38 -30.30 4.81 -1.52
C ALA A 38 -29.08 4.50 -2.40
N ALA A 39 -29.14 4.88 -3.69
CA ALA A 39 -28.07 4.70 -4.66
C ALA A 39 -27.23 5.98 -4.88
N SER A 40 -27.60 7.11 -4.30
CA SER A 40 -26.82 8.36 -4.36
C SER A 40 -25.68 8.35 -3.35
N ALA A 41 -24.61 9.12 -3.63
CA ALA A 41 -23.50 9.31 -2.71
C ALA A 41 -23.98 9.87 -1.36
N PHE A 42 -23.35 9.43 -0.27
CA PHE A 42 -23.66 9.92 1.06
C PHE A 42 -23.04 11.31 1.25
N GLU A 43 -23.86 12.36 1.15
CA GLU A 43 -23.45 13.75 1.38
C GLU A 43 -24.26 14.42 2.49
N CYS A 44 -24.57 13.71 3.59
CA CYS A 44 -25.32 14.27 4.73
C CYS A 44 -26.67 14.95 4.34
N GLY A 45 -27.31 14.52 3.25
CA GLY A 45 -28.56 15.10 2.74
C GLY A 45 -28.41 16.22 1.71
N PHE A 46 -27.18 16.59 1.36
CA PHE A 46 -26.89 17.52 0.26
C PHE A 46 -26.96 16.83 -1.12
N GLN A 47 -27.21 17.62 -2.16
CA GLN A 47 -27.14 17.12 -3.53
C GLN A 47 -25.69 16.93 -3.94
N ALA A 48 -25.37 15.73 -4.42
CA ALA A 48 -24.04 15.37 -4.89
C ALA A 48 -23.46 16.44 -5.81
N MET A 49 -22.38 17.11 -5.38
CA MET A 49 -21.69 18.08 -6.24
C MET A 49 -21.09 17.32 -7.43
N SER A 50 -21.62 17.56 -8.62
CA SER A 50 -21.28 16.83 -9.86
C SER A 50 -19.85 17.03 -10.37
N ASN A 51 -19.01 17.78 -9.66
CA ASN A 51 -17.63 18.05 -10.07
C ASN A 51 -16.62 17.47 -9.07
N ALA A 52 -16.39 16.16 -9.15
CA ALA A 52 -15.36 15.43 -8.41
C ALA A 52 -13.93 15.66 -8.96
N ARG A 53 -13.67 16.81 -9.60
CA ARG A 53 -12.33 17.17 -10.10
C ARG A 53 -11.59 17.98 -9.04
N THR A 54 -11.38 17.38 -7.88
CA THR A 54 -10.38 17.89 -6.96
C THR A 54 -9.01 17.49 -7.51
N PRO A 55 -8.06 18.42 -7.65
CA PRO A 55 -6.71 18.06 -8.05
C PRO A 55 -6.15 17.06 -7.02
N PHE A 56 -5.55 15.99 -7.52
CA PHE A 56 -4.87 15.01 -6.67
C PHE A 56 -3.79 15.72 -5.87
N SER A 57 -3.77 15.52 -4.55
CA SER A 57 -2.77 16.14 -3.70
C SER A 57 -1.39 15.53 -3.99
N LEU A 58 -0.44 16.39 -4.37
CA LEU A 58 0.96 16.02 -4.61
C LEU A 58 1.61 15.36 -3.37
N LYS A 59 1.06 15.59 -2.17
CA LYS A 59 1.54 14.97 -0.93
C LYS A 59 1.47 13.45 -0.96
N PHE A 60 0.36 12.88 -1.46
CA PHE A 60 0.22 11.43 -1.58
C PHE A 60 1.22 10.85 -2.58
N TYR A 61 1.55 11.61 -3.63
CA TYR A 61 2.56 11.20 -4.60
C TYR A 61 3.96 11.17 -3.98
N ILE A 62 4.36 12.21 -3.24
CA ILE A 62 5.68 12.27 -2.58
C ILE A 62 5.83 11.14 -1.56
N VAL A 63 4.82 10.87 -0.74
CA VAL A 63 4.84 9.76 0.22
C VAL A 63 5.00 8.40 -0.49
N ALA A 64 4.30 8.19 -1.61
CA ALA A 64 4.45 6.96 -2.39
C ALA A 64 5.85 6.82 -3.00
N LEU A 65 6.45 7.92 -3.45
CA LEU A 65 7.80 7.95 -4.01
C LEU A 65 8.86 7.64 -2.93
N VAL A 66 8.74 8.24 -1.76
CA VAL A 66 9.60 7.98 -0.61
C VAL A 66 9.47 6.51 -0.17
N PHE A 67 8.24 5.99 -0.09
CA PHE A 67 8.00 4.57 0.20
C PHE A 67 8.66 3.64 -0.83
N LEU A 68 8.55 3.95 -2.12
CA LEU A 68 9.17 3.16 -3.19
C LEU A 68 10.70 3.09 -3.04
N VAL A 69 11.35 4.21 -2.71
CA VAL A 69 12.81 4.26 -2.51
C VAL A 69 13.22 3.42 -1.29
N PHE A 70 12.50 3.54 -0.18
CA PHE A 70 12.76 2.73 1.03
C PHE A 70 12.46 1.25 0.84
N ASP A 71 11.50 0.88 0.00
CA ASP A 71 11.24 -0.53 -0.34
C ASP A 71 12.40 -1.12 -1.16
N VAL A 72 12.92 -0.35 -2.12
CA VAL A 72 14.12 -0.73 -2.89
C VAL A 72 15.37 -0.84 -2.01
N GLU A 73 15.50 0.02 -0.98
CA GLU A 73 16.57 -0.09 0.01
C GLU A 73 16.58 -1.46 0.69
N LEU A 74 15.43 -1.95 1.15
CA LEU A 74 15.33 -3.25 1.82
C LEU A 74 15.72 -4.40 0.90
N ILE A 75 15.33 -4.35 -0.38
CA ILE A 75 15.71 -5.35 -1.38
C ILE A 75 17.23 -5.39 -1.56
N LEU A 76 17.93 -4.25 -1.49
CA LEU A 76 19.38 -4.18 -1.62
C LEU A 76 20.12 -4.66 -0.35
N ILE A 77 19.54 -4.45 0.83
CA ILE A 77 20.13 -4.86 2.11
C ILE A 77 19.90 -6.36 2.38
N PHE A 78 18.78 -6.92 1.93
CA PHE A 78 18.38 -8.30 2.24
C PHE A 78 19.44 -9.39 1.91
N PRO A 79 20.11 -9.38 0.74
CA PRO A 79 21.15 -10.36 0.40
C PRO A 79 22.33 -10.39 1.38
N TYR A 80 22.65 -9.26 2.02
CA TYR A 80 23.71 -9.19 3.03
C TYR A 80 23.31 -9.96 4.29
N PHE A 81 22.08 -9.80 4.77
CA PHE A 81 21.58 -10.54 5.94
C PHE A 81 21.41 -12.03 5.66
N CYS A 82 21.10 -12.41 4.41
CA CYS A 82 21.07 -13.81 4.00
C CYS A 82 22.47 -14.43 3.82
N GLY A 83 23.55 -13.66 3.98
CA GLY A 83 24.93 -14.15 3.83
C GLY A 83 25.34 -14.46 2.39
N VAL A 84 24.61 -13.93 1.39
CA VAL A 84 24.85 -14.23 -0.03
C VAL A 84 26.02 -13.42 -0.61
N VAL A 85 26.37 -12.30 0.02
CA VAL A 85 27.46 -11.39 -0.40
C VAL A 85 28.59 -11.32 0.65
N PRO A 86 29.44 -12.36 0.76
CA PRO A 86 30.52 -12.41 1.74
C PRO A 86 31.71 -11.57 1.26
N SER A 87 31.65 -10.26 1.45
CA SER A 87 32.80 -9.37 1.26
C SER A 87 33.00 -8.52 2.52
N PRO A 88 34.25 -8.33 2.99
CA PRO A 88 34.54 -7.52 4.16
C PRO A 88 34.20 -6.03 3.96
N TRP A 89 34.06 -5.58 2.71
CA TRP A 89 33.73 -4.20 2.36
C TRP A 89 32.21 -3.94 2.28
N THR A 90 31.40 -4.98 2.11
CA THR A 90 29.93 -4.87 2.04
C THR A 90 29.31 -4.06 3.19
N PRO A 91 29.63 -4.29 4.48
CA PRO A 91 29.02 -3.54 5.57
C PRO A 91 29.32 -2.04 5.51
N LEU A 92 30.53 -1.66 5.07
CA LEU A 92 30.91 -0.25 4.93
C LEU A 92 30.12 0.42 3.79
N CYS A 93 30.01 -0.26 2.64
CA CYS A 93 29.21 0.25 1.51
C CYS A 93 27.73 0.42 1.88
N LEU A 94 27.15 -0.58 2.57
CA LEU A 94 25.77 -0.49 3.07
C LEU A 94 25.61 0.64 4.08
N PHE A 95 26.54 0.82 5.01
CA PHE A 95 26.49 1.93 5.95
C PHE A 95 26.52 3.30 5.25
N CYS A 96 27.42 3.49 4.28
CA CYS A 96 27.46 4.72 3.49
C CYS A 96 26.15 4.95 2.71
N PHE A 97 25.59 3.88 2.13
CA PHE A 97 24.30 3.94 1.42
C PHE A 97 23.16 4.37 2.35
N MET A 98 23.07 3.80 3.57
CA MET A 98 22.09 4.19 4.59
C MET A 98 22.20 5.67 4.98
N VAL A 99 23.42 6.17 5.15
CA VAL A 99 23.64 7.58 5.50
C VAL A 99 23.13 8.52 4.41
N VAL A 100 23.35 8.19 3.14
CA VAL A 100 22.86 9.00 2.01
C VAL A 100 21.33 9.01 1.95
N LEU A 101 20.67 7.87 2.12
CA LEU A 101 19.21 7.79 2.13
C LEU A 101 18.61 8.52 3.34
N LEU A 102 19.21 8.38 4.52
CA LEU A 102 18.78 9.10 5.71
C LEU A 102 18.93 10.62 5.55
N ALA A 103 20.03 11.08 4.94
CA ALA A 103 20.23 12.49 4.64
C ALA A 103 19.18 13.03 3.66
N GLY A 104 18.85 12.26 2.62
CA GLY A 104 17.78 12.59 1.67
C GLY A 104 16.40 12.67 2.34
N LEU A 105 16.10 11.75 3.26
CA LEU A 105 14.86 11.78 4.03
C LEU A 105 14.78 12.99 4.96
N ILE A 106 15.87 13.31 5.68
CA ILE A 106 15.92 14.50 6.53
C ILE A 106 15.70 15.77 5.71
N HIS A 107 16.28 15.85 4.52
CA HIS A 107 16.06 16.98 3.60
C HIS A 107 14.58 17.12 3.23
N GLU A 108 13.93 16.02 2.81
CA GLU A 108 12.51 16.03 2.43
C GLU A 108 11.58 16.34 3.62
N CYS A 109 11.94 15.90 4.83
CA CYS A 109 11.22 16.26 6.06
C CYS A 109 11.33 17.76 6.37
N ASN A 110 12.52 18.36 6.19
CA ASN A 110 12.73 19.79 6.45
C ASN A 110 11.98 20.69 5.46
N GLU A 111 11.76 20.23 4.23
CA GLU A 111 10.94 20.92 3.22
C GLU A 111 9.43 20.82 3.51
N GLY A 112 9.02 20.10 4.56
CA GLY A 112 7.61 19.97 4.96
C GLY A 112 6.77 19.15 3.99
N ALA A 113 7.39 18.40 3.07
CA ALA A 113 6.68 17.61 2.07
C ALA A 113 5.85 16.47 2.67
N ILE A 114 6.22 16.03 3.88
CA ILE A 114 5.57 14.96 4.65
C ILE A 114 4.64 15.53 5.75
N GLU A 115 4.63 16.86 5.96
CA GLU A 115 3.74 17.47 6.95
C GLU A 115 2.28 17.51 6.46
N TRP A 116 1.43 16.86 7.25
CA TRP A 116 -0.02 16.90 7.11
C TRP A 116 -0.55 18.09 7.91
N GLN A 117 -1.20 19.01 7.20
CA GLN A 117 -2.11 20.00 7.79
C GLN A 117 -3.53 19.48 7.64
#